data_AF-A0A3B8V258-F1
#
_entry.id   AF-A0A3B8V258-F1
#
_cell.length_a   1.000
_cell.length_b   1.000
_cell.length_c   1.000
_cell.angle_alpha   90.00
_cell.angle_beta   90.00
_cell.angle_gamma   90.00
#
_symmetry.space_group_name_H-M   'P 1'
#
loop_
_entity.id
_entity.type
_entity.pdbx_description
1 polymer ?
#
loop_
_entity_poly.entity_id
_entity_poly.type
_entity_poly.pdbx_seq_one_letter_code
_entity_poly.pdbx_strand_id
1 'polypeptide(L)'
;MVPGEHISNPKAAESGTAANPCSRFTDLATAILDADVDAGWVEPLLDHPELEAVTVWTRSFGDAAVHPLASAGPRTEHQEEMFESIAASMFESNALEPDIRASPRGTTAGVRLDDTTMITFLAPTTEIDETVVLAEALTTCLRAPLIAAIRGHELRRLGRDLAHHRELERRIAERLSFIPDTKALGLAIEELTATIFEIEYAGIYFLDPATRNLRLVGNKGLQDWEIADAERTAWDRHPGRVIRTGEMVHVHDTQTDPDNRSSTSARRVEIRSRCYLPVKADGEIVGALGLASSRVGAFDQRHVDGLGFLGDLAGLTWLRLQEETRRRRRDRILVAAGDAAELLLESREWRDSIPTVLELIESSFQSDLARFASHDGLRCGRDDGRPAIPASFIDAVVASTSGGLVGDGSTPVPGFDAGPKTSYVAVPIVARDTPRGILLVEDMNRVRVHDQSSIAALRNFADSIASTMAREELEHELVHAQRMEAVGLLAGGIAHDFNNL
;
A
#
# COMPACT_ATOMS: atom_id res chain seq x y z
N MET A 1 -34.60 -74.56 50.39
CA MET A 1 -35.95 -75.18 50.26
C MET A 1 -36.88 -74.12 49.70
N VAL A 2 -37.36 -74.33 48.48
CA VAL A 2 -38.61 -73.74 47.92
C VAL A 2 -39.75 -74.64 48.49
N PRO A 3 -41.04 -74.22 48.71
CA PRO A 3 -41.88 -73.38 47.82
C PRO A 3 -42.99 -72.49 48.47
N GLY A 4 -43.71 -71.75 47.60
CA GLY A 4 -45.10 -71.29 47.76
C GLY A 4 -45.27 -69.78 47.96
N GLU A 5 -46.20 -69.05 47.34
CA GLU A 5 -47.32 -69.39 46.47
C GLU A 5 -47.84 -68.09 45.81
N HIS A 6 -48.37 -68.21 44.59
CA HIS A 6 -49.04 -67.14 43.84
C HIS A 6 -50.45 -66.88 44.38
N ILE A 7 -50.82 -65.60 44.54
CA ILE A 7 -52.22 -65.16 44.47
C ILE A 7 -52.29 -63.93 43.55
N SER A 8 -53.01 -64.09 42.45
CA SER A 8 -53.35 -63.05 41.48
C SER A 8 -54.63 -62.32 41.93
N ASN A 9 -54.67 -60.99 41.79
CA ASN A 9 -55.89 -60.22 41.50
C ASN A 9 -55.52 -58.82 40.95
N PRO A 10 -56.44 -58.07 40.30
CA PRO A 10 -56.40 -57.84 38.86
C PRO A 10 -56.13 -56.38 38.46
N LYS A 11 -55.78 -56.22 37.17
CA LYS A 11 -55.68 -54.98 36.38
C LYS A 11 -56.50 -53.80 36.91
N ALA A 12 -55.81 -52.76 37.38
CA ALA A 12 -56.29 -51.39 37.36
C ALA A 12 -55.69 -50.69 36.13
N ALA A 13 -56.55 -50.02 35.37
CA ALA A 13 -56.26 -49.36 34.11
C ALA A 13 -55.15 -48.30 34.23
N GLU A 14 -54.20 -48.33 33.31
CA GLU A 14 -53.24 -47.25 33.06
C GLU A 14 -54.00 -46.03 32.52
N SER A 15 -54.20 -45.02 33.37
CA SER A 15 -54.47 -43.65 32.94
C SER A 15 -53.14 -42.99 32.61
N GLY A 16 -52.89 -42.73 31.32
CA GLY A 16 -51.72 -42.00 30.85
C GLY A 16 -51.61 -40.63 31.54
N THR A 17 -50.49 -40.41 32.21
CA THR A 17 -50.08 -39.12 32.76
C THR A 17 -49.83 -38.15 31.60
N ALA A 18 -50.60 -37.06 31.55
CA ALA A 18 -50.31 -35.93 30.66
C ALA A 18 -48.89 -35.44 30.91
N ALA A 19 -48.02 -35.55 29.91
CA ALA A 19 -46.66 -35.04 29.98
C ALA A 19 -46.71 -33.52 30.21
N ASN A 20 -45.91 -33.03 31.17
CA ASN A 20 -45.78 -31.61 31.46
C ASN A 20 -45.30 -30.88 30.19
N PRO A 21 -46.03 -29.86 29.66
CA PRO A 21 -45.68 -29.21 28.39
C PRO A 21 -44.23 -28.69 28.32
N CYS A 22 -43.62 -28.33 29.46
CA CYS A 22 -42.22 -27.88 29.50
C CYS A 22 -41.16 -28.98 29.34
N SER A 23 -41.49 -30.27 29.49
CA SER A 23 -40.47 -31.34 29.37
C SER A 23 -39.97 -31.46 27.93
N ARG A 24 -40.84 -31.26 26.94
CA ARG A 24 -40.48 -31.33 25.51
C ARG A 24 -39.64 -30.14 25.05
N PHE A 25 -39.89 -28.96 25.62
CA PHE A 25 -39.10 -27.75 25.32
C PHE A 25 -37.67 -27.78 25.87
N THR A 26 -37.41 -28.59 26.91
CA THR A 26 -36.07 -28.68 27.51
C THR A 26 -35.08 -29.38 26.57
N ASP A 27 -35.52 -30.41 25.85
CA ASP A 27 -34.69 -31.09 24.85
C ASP A 27 -34.41 -30.17 23.65
N LEU A 28 -35.42 -29.40 23.23
CA LEU A 28 -35.31 -28.40 22.15
C LEU A 28 -34.35 -27.25 22.51
N ALA A 29 -34.32 -26.82 23.77
CA ALA A 29 -33.38 -25.81 24.24
C ALA A 29 -31.92 -26.20 23.97
N THR A 30 -31.58 -27.48 24.16
CA THR A 30 -30.24 -28.00 23.89
C THR A 30 -29.95 -28.02 22.39
N ALA A 31 -30.90 -28.52 21.59
CA ALA A 31 -30.78 -28.56 20.14
C ALA A 31 -30.57 -27.16 19.52
N ILE A 32 -31.26 -26.14 20.03
CA ILE A 32 -31.13 -24.73 19.58
C ILE A 32 -29.75 -24.16 19.90
N LEU A 33 -29.19 -24.48 21.08
CA LEU A 33 -27.88 -24.00 21.50
C LEU A 33 -26.74 -24.67 20.70
N ASP A 34 -26.93 -25.93 20.30
CA ASP A 34 -25.96 -26.72 19.55
C ASP A 34 -26.08 -26.57 18.02
N ALA A 35 -27.19 -26.03 17.52
CA ALA A 35 -27.45 -25.88 16.08
C ALA A 35 -26.45 -24.93 15.38
N ASP A 36 -26.12 -25.25 14.13
CA ASP A 36 -25.34 -24.36 13.27
C ASP A 36 -26.21 -23.17 12.85
N VAL A 37 -25.69 -21.97 13.07
CA VAL A 37 -26.46 -20.74 12.94
C VAL A 37 -26.50 -20.21 11.52
N ASP A 38 -25.65 -20.71 10.64
CA ASP A 38 -25.73 -20.46 9.20
C ASP A 38 -26.71 -21.41 8.50
N ALA A 39 -27.25 -22.40 9.22
CA ALA A 39 -28.17 -23.41 8.68
C ALA A 39 -29.30 -23.70 9.67
N GLY A 40 -30.38 -22.92 9.60
CA GLY A 40 -31.68 -23.35 10.15
C GLY A 40 -31.73 -23.55 11.66
N TRP A 41 -31.05 -22.74 12.47
CA TRP A 41 -31.01 -22.91 13.94
C TRP A 41 -32.37 -22.83 14.67
N VAL A 42 -33.40 -22.33 13.99
CA VAL A 42 -34.80 -22.33 14.47
C VAL A 42 -35.61 -23.55 13.99
N GLU A 43 -35.07 -24.36 13.06
CA GLU A 43 -35.71 -25.60 12.59
C GLU A 43 -35.99 -26.62 13.70
N PRO A 44 -35.12 -26.82 14.72
CA PRO A 44 -35.42 -27.73 15.81
C PRO A 44 -36.72 -27.41 16.55
N LEU A 45 -37.19 -26.15 16.53
CA LEU A 45 -38.48 -25.80 17.14
C LEU A 45 -39.66 -26.54 16.50
N LEU A 46 -39.55 -26.91 15.22
CA LEU A 46 -40.59 -27.64 14.50
C LEU A 46 -40.69 -29.12 14.90
N ASP A 47 -39.73 -29.64 15.67
CA ASP A 47 -39.84 -30.98 16.27
C ASP A 47 -40.89 -30.98 17.41
N HIS A 48 -41.35 -29.81 17.87
CA HIS A 48 -42.52 -29.71 18.73
C HIS A 48 -43.81 -29.90 17.91
N PRO A 49 -44.68 -30.87 18.25
CA PRO A 49 -45.85 -31.23 17.44
C PRO A 49 -46.92 -30.13 17.34
N GLU A 50 -46.83 -29.11 18.19
CA GLU A 50 -47.73 -27.96 18.23
C GLU A 50 -47.15 -26.70 17.54
N LEU A 51 -45.96 -26.81 16.92
CA LEU A 51 -45.33 -25.73 16.15
C LEU A 51 -45.22 -26.14 14.68
N GLU A 52 -46.00 -25.50 13.82
CA GLU A 52 -45.99 -25.76 12.37
C GLU A 52 -45.01 -24.84 11.64
N ALA A 53 -44.86 -23.60 12.12
CA ALA A 53 -43.95 -22.63 11.55
C ALA A 53 -43.55 -21.56 12.56
N VAL A 54 -42.33 -21.03 12.43
CA VAL A 54 -41.74 -20.05 13.36
C VAL A 54 -40.94 -18.98 12.62
N THR A 55 -40.96 -17.74 13.12
CA THR A 55 -40.02 -16.68 12.72
C THR A 55 -39.52 -15.93 13.94
N VAL A 56 -38.21 -15.72 14.01
CA VAL A 56 -37.57 -14.84 14.99
C VAL A 56 -37.35 -13.48 14.34
N TRP A 57 -37.76 -12.43 15.02
CA TRP A 57 -37.72 -11.05 14.55
C TRP A 57 -36.77 -10.22 15.42
N THR A 58 -36.12 -9.24 14.80
CA THR A 58 -35.25 -8.28 15.48
C THR A 58 -35.55 -6.84 15.07
N ARG A 59 -35.35 -5.91 16.01
CA ARG A 59 -35.40 -4.47 15.75
C ARG A 59 -34.12 -3.80 16.23
N SER A 60 -33.41 -3.13 15.33
CA SER A 60 -32.25 -2.31 15.66
C SER A 60 -32.65 -1.10 16.49
N PHE A 61 -31.77 -0.66 17.40
CA PHE A 61 -32.02 0.51 18.24
C PHE A 61 -32.14 1.76 17.37
N GLY A 62 -33.33 2.37 17.33
CA GLY A 62 -33.63 3.56 16.51
C GLY A 62 -34.21 3.29 15.12
N ASP A 63 -34.37 2.02 14.72
CA ASP A 63 -35.12 1.65 13.52
C ASP A 63 -36.62 1.46 13.86
N ALA A 64 -37.49 1.92 12.97
CA ALA A 64 -38.93 1.72 13.08
C ALA A 64 -39.37 0.37 12.50
N ALA A 65 -38.61 -0.17 11.54
CA ALA A 65 -38.93 -1.42 10.86
C ALA A 65 -38.42 -2.64 11.64
N VAL A 66 -39.19 -3.73 11.58
CA VAL A 66 -38.83 -5.03 12.15
C VAL A 66 -38.30 -5.91 11.02
N HIS A 67 -37.21 -6.65 11.27
CA HIS A 67 -36.59 -7.50 10.26
C HIS A 67 -36.60 -8.97 10.70
N PRO A 68 -36.91 -9.92 9.79
CA PRO A 68 -36.83 -11.34 10.11
C PRO A 68 -35.37 -11.76 10.22
N LEU A 69 -35.00 -12.38 11.34
CA LEU A 69 -33.66 -12.90 11.59
C LEU A 69 -33.52 -14.35 11.10
N ALA A 70 -34.54 -15.18 11.35
CA ALA A 70 -34.59 -16.57 10.93
C ALA A 70 -36.04 -17.07 10.87
N SER A 71 -36.34 -17.93 9.90
CA SER A 71 -37.67 -18.50 9.67
C SER A 71 -37.55 -20.00 9.41
N ALA A 72 -38.51 -20.78 9.91
CA ALA A 72 -38.64 -22.20 9.61
C ALA A 72 -40.11 -22.61 9.49
N GLY A 73 -40.37 -23.63 8.68
CA GLY A 73 -41.69 -24.27 8.53
C GLY A 73 -42.53 -23.67 7.39
N PRO A 74 -43.46 -24.46 6.82
CA PRO A 74 -44.28 -24.03 5.71
C PRO A 74 -45.34 -23.00 6.15
N ARG A 75 -45.49 -21.93 5.37
CA ARG A 75 -46.53 -20.90 5.58
C ARG A 75 -47.11 -20.41 4.25
N THR A 76 -48.37 -20.02 4.30
CA THR A 76 -49.01 -19.27 3.20
C THR A 76 -48.67 -17.79 3.26
N GLU A 77 -48.81 -17.06 2.16
CA GLU A 77 -48.58 -15.61 2.08
C GLU A 77 -49.38 -14.85 3.16
N HIS A 78 -50.64 -15.22 3.37
CA HIS A 78 -51.48 -14.63 4.41
C HIS A 78 -50.97 -14.90 5.84
N GLN A 79 -50.36 -16.06 6.09
CA GLN A 79 -49.75 -16.37 7.39
C GLN A 79 -48.45 -15.60 7.60
N GLU A 80 -47.66 -15.37 6.55
CA GLU A 80 -46.46 -14.52 6.61
C GLU A 80 -46.83 -13.05 6.91
N GLU A 81 -47.85 -12.51 6.25
CA GLU A 81 -48.40 -11.18 6.54
C GLU A 81 -48.89 -11.07 8.00
N MET A 82 -49.52 -12.14 8.52
CA MET A 82 -49.98 -12.19 9.90
C MET A 82 -48.80 -12.17 10.89
N PHE A 83 -47.73 -12.90 10.60
CA PHE A 83 -46.52 -12.91 11.43
C PHE A 83 -45.89 -11.50 11.48
N GLU A 84 -45.73 -10.85 10.33
CA GLU A 84 -45.17 -9.50 10.25
C GLU A 84 -46.07 -8.46 10.96
N SER A 85 -47.39 -8.56 10.79
CA SER A 85 -48.35 -7.67 11.45
C SER A 85 -48.32 -7.80 12.97
N ILE A 86 -48.25 -9.03 13.50
CA ILE A 86 -48.11 -9.28 14.93
C ILE A 86 -46.78 -8.73 15.43
N ALA A 87 -45.69 -8.98 14.70
CA ALA A 87 -44.37 -8.50 15.08
C ALA A 87 -44.31 -6.96 15.17
N ALA A 88 -44.78 -6.27 14.14
CA ALA A 88 -44.85 -4.80 14.12
C ALA A 88 -45.69 -4.26 15.28
N SER A 89 -46.90 -4.79 15.47
CA SER A 89 -47.83 -4.37 16.54
C SER A 89 -47.23 -4.53 17.94
N MET A 90 -46.58 -5.67 18.22
CA MET A 90 -45.99 -5.93 19.54
C MET A 90 -44.76 -5.05 19.81
N PHE A 91 -43.94 -4.76 18.80
CA PHE A 91 -42.80 -3.85 18.93
C PHE A 91 -43.22 -2.37 19.08
N GLU A 92 -44.34 -1.95 18.47
CA GLU A 92 -44.90 -0.61 18.62
C GLU A 92 -45.55 -0.40 19.98
N SER A 93 -46.38 -1.35 20.41
CA SER A 93 -47.12 -1.27 21.69
C SER A 93 -46.28 -1.56 22.92
N ASN A 94 -45.05 -2.07 22.72
CA ASN A 94 -44.16 -2.55 23.78
C ASN A 94 -44.80 -3.65 24.66
N ALA A 95 -45.73 -4.43 24.09
CA ALA A 95 -46.48 -5.46 24.82
C ALA A 95 -45.56 -6.59 25.34
N LEU A 96 -45.86 -7.08 26.55
CA LEU A 96 -45.19 -8.22 27.17
C LEU A 96 -46.04 -9.50 27.13
N GLU A 97 -47.36 -9.36 27.02
CA GLU A 97 -48.28 -10.48 26.86
C GLU A 97 -48.29 -10.98 25.41
N PRO A 98 -48.55 -12.27 25.17
CA PRO A 98 -48.63 -12.80 23.81
C PRO A 98 -49.77 -12.17 23.00
N ASP A 99 -49.52 -11.77 21.74
CA ASP A 99 -50.59 -11.42 20.78
C ASP A 99 -50.98 -12.68 20.01
N ILE A 100 -52.20 -13.18 20.21
CA ILE A 100 -52.69 -14.43 19.62
C ILE A 100 -53.88 -14.13 18.71
N ARG A 101 -53.79 -14.57 17.46
CA ARG A 101 -54.81 -14.40 16.44
C ARG A 101 -55.24 -15.75 15.89
N ALA A 102 -56.51 -16.09 16.10
CA ALA A 102 -57.09 -17.32 15.60
C ALA A 102 -57.46 -17.20 14.11
N SER A 103 -57.22 -18.27 13.36
CA SER A 103 -57.67 -18.43 11.98
C SER A 103 -58.30 -19.81 11.78
N PRO A 104 -59.07 -20.04 10.69
CA PRO A 104 -59.60 -21.37 10.37
C PRO A 104 -58.52 -22.45 10.12
N ARG A 105 -57.25 -22.06 9.99
CA ARG A 105 -56.11 -22.94 9.73
C ARG A 105 -55.13 -23.04 10.91
N GLY A 106 -55.56 -22.62 12.10
CA GLY A 106 -54.74 -22.60 13.31
C GLY A 106 -54.57 -21.20 13.89
N THR A 107 -53.87 -21.11 15.01
CA THR A 107 -53.59 -19.86 15.74
C THR A 107 -52.18 -19.37 15.45
N THR A 108 -52.05 -18.07 15.18
CA THR A 108 -50.74 -17.40 15.11
C THR A 108 -50.52 -16.64 16.39
N ALA A 109 -49.35 -16.81 17.00
CA ALA A 109 -49.00 -16.15 18.25
C ALA A 109 -47.65 -15.43 18.13
N GLY A 110 -47.57 -14.24 18.72
CA GLY A 110 -46.32 -13.52 18.94
C GLY A 110 -45.94 -13.53 20.41
N VAL A 111 -44.68 -13.84 20.70
CA VAL A 111 -44.10 -13.85 22.05
C VAL A 111 -42.85 -13.00 22.05
N ARG A 112 -42.78 -12.06 22.99
CA ARG A 112 -41.61 -11.20 23.13
C ARG A 112 -40.52 -11.88 23.95
N LEU A 113 -39.29 -11.86 23.44
CA LEU A 113 -38.13 -12.47 24.09
C LEU A 113 -37.34 -11.41 24.89
N ASP A 114 -37.04 -10.27 24.29
CA ASP A 114 -36.45 -9.12 24.97
C ASP A 114 -36.90 -7.79 24.33
N ASP A 115 -36.25 -6.68 24.69
CA ASP A 115 -36.61 -5.36 24.16
C ASP A 115 -36.45 -5.25 22.64
N THR A 116 -35.57 -6.08 22.07
CA THR A 116 -35.11 -6.03 20.67
C THR A 116 -35.50 -7.25 19.85
N THR A 117 -35.99 -8.31 20.48
CA THR A 117 -36.24 -9.61 19.84
C THR A 117 -37.57 -10.21 20.25
N MET A 118 -38.22 -10.85 19.30
CA MET A 118 -39.45 -11.60 19.52
C MET A 118 -39.55 -12.79 18.57
N ILE A 119 -40.50 -13.67 18.85
CA ILE A 119 -40.77 -14.84 18.04
C ILE A 119 -42.25 -14.89 17.69
N THR A 120 -42.57 -15.18 16.44
CA THR A 120 -43.93 -15.51 16.02
C THR A 120 -43.98 -16.97 15.62
N PHE A 121 -45.07 -17.65 15.94
CA PHE A 121 -45.26 -19.04 15.57
C PHE A 121 -46.70 -19.34 15.18
N LEU A 122 -46.87 -20.41 14.41
CA LEU A 122 -48.14 -20.96 13.99
C LEU A 122 -48.35 -22.29 14.73
N ALA A 123 -49.46 -22.38 15.46
CA ALA A 123 -49.93 -23.62 16.06
C ALA A 123 -51.12 -24.17 15.26
N PRO A 124 -51.21 -25.50 15.07
CA PRO A 124 -52.27 -26.11 14.27
C PRO A 124 -53.63 -26.11 14.98
N THR A 125 -53.66 -25.86 16.30
CA THR A 125 -54.90 -25.76 17.07
C THR A 125 -55.65 -24.47 16.74
N THR A 126 -56.98 -24.53 16.78
CA THR A 126 -57.84 -23.33 16.67
C THR A 126 -58.26 -22.81 18.04
N GLU A 127 -57.89 -23.51 19.12
CA GLU A 127 -58.19 -23.14 20.50
C GLU A 127 -57.16 -22.12 21.01
N ILE A 128 -57.65 -20.93 21.37
CA ILE A 128 -56.79 -19.84 21.88
C ILE A 128 -56.16 -20.25 23.21
N ASP A 129 -56.91 -20.91 24.10
CA ASP A 129 -56.44 -21.31 25.43
C ASP A 129 -55.25 -22.28 25.37
N GLU A 130 -55.28 -23.23 24.43
CA GLU A 130 -54.13 -24.14 24.19
C GLU A 130 -52.90 -23.37 23.69
N THR A 131 -53.13 -22.36 22.84
CA THR A 131 -52.05 -21.51 22.30
C THR A 131 -51.44 -20.60 23.37
N VAL A 132 -52.24 -20.12 24.33
CA VAL A 132 -51.76 -19.37 25.49
C VAL A 132 -50.82 -20.24 26.33
N VAL A 133 -51.23 -21.48 26.65
CA VAL A 133 -50.39 -22.43 27.40
C VAL A 133 -49.09 -22.72 26.67
N LEU A 134 -49.14 -22.89 25.34
CA LEU A 134 -47.96 -23.08 24.50
C LEU A 134 -47.01 -21.87 24.51
N ALA A 135 -47.56 -20.65 24.40
CA ALA A 135 -46.80 -19.41 24.47
C ALA A 135 -46.12 -19.21 25.84
N GLU A 136 -46.81 -19.52 26.93
CA GLU A 136 -46.24 -19.49 28.29
C GLU A 136 -45.13 -20.53 28.48
N ALA A 137 -45.32 -21.74 27.96
CA ALA A 137 -44.32 -22.80 28.01
C ALA A 137 -43.06 -22.42 27.20
N LEU A 138 -43.22 -21.86 26.00
CA LEU A 138 -42.11 -21.34 25.19
C LEU A 138 -41.37 -20.22 25.94
N THR A 139 -42.11 -19.26 26.51
CA THR A 139 -41.53 -18.15 27.28
C THR A 139 -40.74 -18.66 28.48
N THR A 140 -41.26 -19.67 29.17
CA THR A 140 -40.63 -20.22 30.39
C THR A 140 -39.41 -21.07 30.07
N CYS A 141 -39.51 -21.93 29.05
CA CYS A 141 -38.52 -22.97 28.79
C CYS A 141 -37.53 -22.63 27.65
N LEU A 142 -37.89 -21.75 26.71
CA LEU A 142 -37.04 -21.41 25.55
C LEU A 142 -36.56 -19.96 25.48
N ARG A 143 -37.10 -19.03 26.27
CA ARG A 143 -36.69 -17.61 26.18
C ARG A 143 -35.19 -17.39 26.38
N ALA A 144 -34.61 -17.95 27.43
CA ALA A 144 -33.18 -17.80 27.70
C ALA A 144 -32.29 -18.53 26.65
N PRO A 145 -32.58 -19.80 26.27
CA PRO A 145 -31.88 -20.47 25.16
C PRO A 145 -31.94 -19.71 23.83
N LEU A 146 -33.11 -19.18 23.45
CA LEU A 146 -33.29 -18.42 22.21
C LEU A 146 -32.47 -17.12 22.22
N ILE A 147 -32.52 -16.34 23.31
CA ILE A 147 -31.70 -15.12 23.43
C ILE A 147 -30.21 -15.45 23.36
N ALA A 148 -29.76 -16.52 24.05
CA ALA A 148 -28.38 -16.95 24.03
C ALA A 148 -27.92 -17.36 22.61
N ALA A 149 -28.76 -18.10 21.87
CA ALA A 149 -28.50 -18.47 20.48
C ALA A 149 -28.41 -17.23 19.58
N ILE A 150 -29.34 -16.27 19.70
CA ILE A 150 -29.36 -15.01 18.94
C ILE A 150 -28.10 -14.18 19.21
N ARG A 151 -27.70 -14.00 20.46
CA ARG A 151 -26.48 -13.23 20.81
C ARG A 151 -25.21 -13.94 20.39
N GLY A 152 -25.16 -15.27 20.57
CA GLY A 152 -24.06 -16.10 20.09
C GLY A 152 -23.92 -16.07 18.56
N HIS A 153 -25.02 -15.90 17.82
CA HIS A 153 -25.01 -15.69 16.38
C HIS A 153 -24.32 -14.37 16.00
N GLU A 154 -24.79 -13.27 16.61
CA GLU A 154 -24.30 -11.92 16.35
C GLU A 154 -22.78 -11.82 16.62
N LEU A 155 -22.33 -12.38 17.74
CA LEU A 155 -20.91 -12.45 18.09
C LEU A 155 -20.07 -13.27 17.10
N ARG A 156 -20.58 -14.43 16.64
CA ARG A 156 -19.87 -15.26 15.64
C ARG A 156 -19.81 -14.60 14.26
N ARG A 157 -20.88 -13.91 13.85
CA ARG A 157 -20.91 -13.12 12.62
C ARG A 157 -19.88 -11.98 12.68
N LEU A 158 -19.91 -11.17 13.75
CA LEU A 158 -18.93 -10.11 13.97
C LEU A 158 -17.49 -10.67 14.04
N GLY A 159 -17.30 -11.83 14.67
CA GLY A 159 -16.01 -12.52 14.72
C GLY A 159 -15.49 -12.96 13.35
N ARG A 160 -16.36 -13.44 12.46
CA ARG A 160 -16.01 -13.81 11.07
C ARG A 160 -15.70 -12.59 10.22
N ASP A 161 -16.45 -11.51 10.37
CA ASP A 161 -16.21 -10.23 9.68
C ASP A 161 -14.85 -9.65 10.08
N LEU A 162 -14.55 -9.67 11.39
CA LEU A 162 -13.26 -9.24 11.92
C LEU A 162 -12.11 -10.14 11.44
N ALA A 163 -12.32 -11.45 11.34
CA ALA A 163 -11.32 -12.38 10.82
C ALA A 163 -11.02 -12.14 9.33
N HIS A 164 -12.05 -11.88 8.51
CA HIS A 164 -11.88 -11.49 7.11
C HIS A 164 -11.09 -10.18 6.97
N HIS A 165 -11.41 -9.19 7.81
CA HIS A 165 -10.68 -7.93 7.81
C HIS A 165 -9.21 -8.12 8.19
N ARG A 166 -8.93 -8.87 9.28
CA ARG A 166 -7.56 -9.19 9.71
C ARG A 166 -6.76 -9.95 8.67
N GLU A 167 -7.38 -10.86 7.93
CA GLU A 167 -6.69 -11.58 6.85
C GLU A 167 -6.32 -10.66 5.69
N LEU A 168 -7.19 -9.71 5.34
CA LEU A 168 -6.88 -8.68 4.34
C LEU A 168 -5.74 -7.77 4.82
N GLU A 169 -5.82 -7.27 6.06
CA GLU A 169 -4.76 -6.47 6.68
C GLU A 169 -3.42 -7.22 6.70
N ARG A 170 -3.42 -8.49 7.11
CA ARG A 170 -2.23 -9.35 7.13
C ARG A 170 -1.63 -9.49 5.73
N ARG A 171 -2.46 -9.76 4.72
CA ARG A 171 -2.00 -9.88 3.32
C ARG A 171 -1.39 -8.57 2.80
N ILE A 172 -2.01 -7.43 3.12
CA ILE A 172 -1.47 -6.11 2.78
C ILE A 172 -0.11 -5.92 3.46
N ALA A 173 -0.03 -6.16 4.77
CA ALA A 173 1.18 -6.01 5.54
C ALA A 173 2.32 -6.91 5.03
N GLU A 174 2.02 -8.18 4.74
CA GLU A 174 3.00 -9.14 4.22
C GLU A 174 3.54 -8.74 2.84
N ARG A 175 2.65 -8.35 1.92
CA ARG A 175 3.04 -7.95 0.57
C ARG A 175 3.83 -6.64 0.56
N LEU A 176 3.48 -5.70 1.45
CA LEU A 176 4.18 -4.42 1.55
C LEU A 176 5.48 -4.49 2.38
N SER A 177 5.63 -5.49 3.26
CA SER A 177 6.80 -5.60 4.16
C SER A 177 8.12 -5.77 3.40
N PHE A 178 8.12 -6.50 2.28
CA PHE A 178 9.32 -6.77 1.49
C PHE A 178 9.15 -6.33 0.04
N ILE A 179 9.16 -5.02 -0.17
CA ILE A 179 9.18 -4.44 -1.51
C ILE A 179 10.59 -3.89 -1.76
N PRO A 180 11.34 -4.43 -2.73
CA PRO A 180 12.71 -4.00 -3.01
C PRO A 180 12.81 -2.76 -3.92
N ASP A 181 11.80 -2.52 -4.76
CA ASP A 181 11.81 -1.45 -5.75
C ASP A 181 10.38 -1.04 -6.17
N THR A 182 10.28 0.04 -6.96
CA THR A 182 9.00 0.57 -7.44
C THR A 182 8.23 -0.40 -8.35
N LYS A 183 8.93 -1.31 -9.04
CA LYS A 183 8.29 -2.30 -9.91
C LYS A 183 7.57 -3.35 -9.06
N ALA A 184 8.23 -3.87 -8.04
CA ALA A 184 7.63 -4.78 -7.07
C ALA A 184 6.46 -4.12 -6.32
N LEU A 185 6.53 -2.82 -6.03
CA LEU A 185 5.40 -2.06 -5.48
C LEU A 185 4.21 -2.06 -6.44
N GLY A 186 4.44 -1.77 -7.72
CA GLY A 186 3.41 -1.76 -8.74
C GLY A 186 2.69 -3.11 -8.87
N LEU A 187 3.45 -4.21 -8.88
CA LEU A 187 2.91 -5.56 -8.90
C LEU A 187 2.12 -5.89 -7.63
N ALA A 188 2.64 -5.54 -6.45
CA ALA A 188 1.93 -5.79 -5.19
C ALA A 188 0.58 -5.05 -5.12
N ILE A 189 0.55 -3.78 -5.56
CA ILE A 189 -0.70 -3.00 -5.60
C ILE A 189 -1.67 -3.59 -6.63
N GLU A 190 -1.19 -4.03 -7.80
CA GLU A 190 -2.03 -4.70 -8.79
C GLU A 190 -2.65 -5.99 -8.23
N GLU A 191 -1.85 -6.87 -7.62
CA GLU A 191 -2.31 -8.11 -7.00
C GLU A 191 -3.36 -7.85 -5.90
N LEU A 192 -3.11 -6.85 -5.04
CA LEU A 192 -4.06 -6.45 -4.00
C LEU A 192 -5.37 -5.91 -4.60
N THR A 193 -5.27 -5.08 -5.65
CA THR A 193 -6.45 -4.55 -6.33
C THR A 193 -7.28 -5.67 -6.96
N ALA A 194 -6.63 -6.65 -7.60
CA ALA A 194 -7.29 -7.82 -8.18
C ALA A 194 -7.86 -8.79 -7.14
N THR A 195 -7.37 -8.75 -5.90
CA THR A 195 -7.91 -9.54 -4.77
C THR A 195 -9.14 -8.88 -4.17
N ILE A 196 -9.16 -7.55 -4.09
CA ILE A 196 -10.26 -6.78 -3.49
C ILE A 196 -11.42 -6.60 -4.48
N PHE A 197 -11.12 -6.49 -5.77
CA PHE A 197 -12.08 -6.15 -6.82
C PHE A 197 -12.02 -7.11 -8.02
N GLU A 198 -13.18 -7.43 -8.58
CA GLU A 198 -13.26 -8.09 -9.88
C GLU A 198 -13.03 -7.07 -11.00
N ILE A 199 -11.79 -7.00 -11.48
CA ILE A 199 -11.35 -6.01 -12.47
C ILE A 199 -10.89 -6.67 -13.76
N GLU A 200 -11.25 -6.05 -14.90
CA GLU A 200 -10.87 -6.49 -16.24
C GLU A 200 -9.49 -5.93 -16.64
N TYR A 201 -9.27 -4.64 -16.41
CA TYR A 201 -8.01 -3.97 -16.70
C TYR A 201 -7.56 -3.08 -15.55
N ALA A 202 -6.25 -3.09 -15.29
CA ALA A 202 -5.61 -2.21 -14.33
C ALA A 202 -4.31 -1.61 -14.92
N GLY A 203 -3.96 -0.40 -14.49
CA GLY A 203 -2.70 0.24 -14.80
C GLY A 203 -2.20 1.05 -13.62
N ILE A 204 -1.03 0.68 -13.11
CA ILE A 204 -0.37 1.26 -11.94
C ILE A 204 0.84 2.03 -12.42
N TYR A 205 0.79 3.35 -12.28
CA TYR A 205 1.83 4.25 -12.77
C TYR A 205 2.52 4.94 -11.60
N PHE A 206 3.85 5.01 -11.66
CA PHE A 206 4.63 5.83 -10.75
C PHE A 206 5.62 6.68 -11.54
N LEU A 207 5.97 7.83 -10.99
CA LEU A 207 7.08 8.62 -11.47
C LEU A 207 8.38 7.88 -11.19
N ASP A 208 9.19 7.79 -12.23
CA ASP A 208 10.59 7.47 -12.08
C ASP A 208 11.30 8.69 -11.43
N PRO A 209 11.97 8.52 -10.28
CA PRO A 209 12.58 9.62 -9.54
C PRO A 209 13.73 10.29 -10.28
N ALA A 210 14.45 9.55 -11.13
CA ALA A 210 15.58 10.08 -11.87
C ALA A 210 15.08 10.87 -13.08
N THR A 211 14.11 10.30 -13.80
CA THR A 211 13.67 10.84 -15.09
C THR A 211 12.44 11.71 -15.06
N ARG A 212 11.68 11.65 -13.96
CA ARG A 212 10.33 12.19 -13.83
C ARG A 212 9.36 11.72 -14.90
N ASN A 213 9.66 10.64 -15.62
CA ASN A 213 8.72 10.03 -16.54
C ASN A 213 7.79 9.07 -15.82
N LEU A 214 6.58 8.91 -16.35
CA LEU A 214 5.63 7.91 -15.87
C LEU A 214 6.04 6.53 -16.36
N ARG A 215 6.13 5.60 -15.42
CA ARG A 215 6.44 4.18 -15.67
C ARG A 215 5.22 3.33 -15.34
N LEU A 216 4.85 2.43 -16.24
CA LEU A 216 3.81 1.45 -15.98
C LEU A 216 4.43 0.27 -15.22
N VAL A 217 4.32 0.30 -13.90
CA VAL A 217 5.01 -0.63 -13.01
C VAL A 217 4.17 -1.83 -12.58
N GLY A 218 2.85 -1.76 -12.78
CA GLY A 218 1.91 -2.87 -12.59
C GLY A 218 0.75 -2.74 -13.56
N ASN A 219 0.24 -3.86 -14.07
CA ASN A 219 -0.90 -3.85 -14.98
C ASN A 219 -1.67 -5.17 -14.96
N LYS A 220 -2.93 -5.11 -15.36
CA LYS A 220 -3.76 -6.29 -15.62
C LYS A 220 -4.44 -6.16 -16.97
N GLY A 221 -4.49 -7.27 -17.70
CA GLY A 221 -5.20 -7.39 -18.97
C GLY A 221 -4.51 -6.75 -20.18
N LEU A 222 -3.22 -6.36 -20.07
CA LEU A 222 -2.46 -5.82 -21.21
C LEU A 222 -1.47 -6.85 -21.77
N GLN A 223 -1.26 -6.80 -23.07
CA GLN A 223 -0.19 -7.51 -23.77
C GLN A 223 1.10 -6.67 -23.80
N ASP A 224 2.25 -7.27 -24.08
CA ASP A 224 3.56 -6.59 -24.07
C ASP A 224 3.61 -5.31 -24.92
N TRP A 225 3.04 -5.34 -26.12
CA TRP A 225 2.99 -4.16 -27.00
C TRP A 225 2.04 -3.08 -26.47
N GLU A 226 0.96 -3.46 -25.78
CA GLU A 226 0.02 -2.54 -25.13
C GLU A 226 0.65 -1.89 -23.90
N ILE A 227 1.51 -2.61 -23.16
CA ILE A 227 2.28 -2.08 -22.04
C ILE A 227 3.23 -0.98 -22.51
N ALA A 228 4.00 -1.26 -23.57
CA ALA A 228 4.94 -0.28 -24.14
C ALA A 228 4.22 0.97 -24.68
N ASP A 229 3.10 0.79 -25.39
CA ASP A 229 2.30 1.92 -25.85
C ASP A 229 1.68 2.68 -24.68
N ALA A 230 1.14 2.00 -23.67
CA ALA A 230 0.52 2.61 -22.51
C ALA A 230 1.49 3.51 -21.74
N GLU A 231 2.72 3.05 -21.51
CA GLU A 231 3.76 3.83 -20.84
C GLU A 231 4.17 5.08 -21.64
N ARG A 232 4.46 4.92 -22.94
CA ARG A 232 4.98 5.99 -23.84
C ARG A 232 4.14 7.27 -23.86
N THR A 233 2.87 7.14 -23.54
CA THR A 233 1.80 8.13 -23.77
C THR A 233 0.98 8.32 -22.50
N ALA A 234 1.43 7.77 -21.36
CA ALA A 234 0.78 7.90 -20.07
C ALA A 234 0.57 9.38 -19.70
N TRP A 235 1.53 10.24 -20.05
CA TRP A 235 1.46 11.68 -19.84
C TRP A 235 0.31 12.37 -20.58
N ASP A 236 -0.02 11.93 -21.79
CA ASP A 236 -1.07 12.54 -22.62
C ASP A 236 -2.48 12.00 -22.30
N ARG A 237 -2.59 11.12 -21.30
CA ARG A 237 -3.84 10.44 -20.92
C ARG A 237 -4.20 10.68 -19.45
N HIS A 238 -5.19 9.92 -18.97
CA HIS A 238 -5.67 9.94 -17.59
C HIS A 238 -4.56 9.86 -16.54
N PRO A 239 -3.55 8.96 -16.60
CA PRO A 239 -2.48 8.94 -15.60
C PRO A 239 -1.76 10.30 -15.49
N GLY A 240 -1.34 10.86 -16.62
CA GLY A 240 -0.69 12.17 -16.66
C GLY A 240 -1.59 13.31 -16.21
N ARG A 241 -2.88 13.26 -16.53
CA ARG A 241 -3.85 14.26 -16.06
C ARG A 241 -4.00 14.22 -14.54
N VAL A 242 -4.17 13.04 -13.96
CA VAL A 242 -4.28 12.85 -12.51
C VAL A 242 -3.06 13.40 -11.80
N ILE A 243 -1.86 13.16 -12.34
CA ILE A 243 -0.62 13.67 -11.75
C ILE A 243 -0.51 15.20 -11.87
N ARG A 244 -0.89 15.78 -13.02
CA ARG A 244 -0.84 17.24 -13.21
C ARG A 244 -1.87 18.01 -12.39
N THR A 245 -3.05 17.44 -12.20
CA THR A 245 -4.20 18.14 -11.57
C THR A 245 -4.39 17.78 -10.11
N GLY A 246 -3.97 16.58 -9.70
CA GLY A 246 -4.30 16.00 -8.39
C GLY A 246 -5.75 15.56 -8.24
N GLU A 247 -6.55 15.70 -9.29
CA GLU A 247 -7.96 15.34 -9.30
C GLU A 247 -8.14 13.92 -9.80
N MET A 248 -9.07 13.20 -9.17
CA MET A 248 -9.51 11.89 -9.63
C MET A 248 -10.18 12.01 -11.01
N VAL A 249 -9.98 11.00 -11.85
CA VAL A 249 -10.78 10.81 -13.07
C VAL A 249 -11.72 9.63 -12.88
N HIS A 250 -13.02 9.88 -12.87
CA HIS A 250 -14.05 8.84 -12.83
C HIS A 250 -15.02 9.03 -13.99
N VAL A 251 -14.96 8.13 -14.96
CA VAL A 251 -15.72 8.18 -16.20
C VAL A 251 -16.64 6.97 -16.25
N HIS A 252 -17.95 7.21 -16.14
CA HIS A 252 -18.97 6.16 -16.16
C HIS A 252 -19.24 5.62 -17.57
N ASP A 253 -19.22 6.47 -18.59
CA ASP A 253 -19.23 6.07 -20.00
C ASP A 253 -18.26 6.95 -20.80
N THR A 254 -17.26 6.35 -21.45
CA THR A 254 -16.27 7.05 -22.28
C THR A 254 -16.87 7.67 -23.53
N GLN A 255 -18.01 7.15 -24.02
CA GLN A 255 -18.71 7.69 -25.18
C GLN A 255 -19.46 9.00 -24.88
N THR A 256 -19.79 9.24 -23.61
CA THR A 256 -20.52 10.43 -23.16
C THR A 256 -19.64 11.37 -22.33
N ASP A 257 -18.33 11.16 -22.30
CA ASP A 257 -17.37 11.97 -21.53
C ASP A 257 -17.21 13.37 -22.16
N PRO A 258 -17.70 14.44 -21.51
CA PRO A 258 -17.53 15.79 -22.02
C PRO A 258 -16.04 16.14 -22.06
N ASP A 259 -15.59 16.72 -23.16
CA ASP A 259 -14.21 17.15 -23.46
C ASP A 259 -13.25 16.12 -24.11
N ASN A 260 -13.71 14.92 -24.49
CA ASN A 260 -12.84 13.91 -25.14
C ASN A 260 -11.54 13.64 -24.35
N ARG A 261 -11.64 13.69 -23.01
CA ARG A 261 -10.54 13.43 -22.07
C ARG A 261 -10.08 11.97 -22.10
N SER A 262 -10.84 11.12 -22.79
CA SER A 262 -10.71 9.69 -22.97
C SER A 262 -9.80 9.29 -24.14
N SER A 263 -8.59 9.85 -24.22
CA SER A 263 -7.53 9.26 -25.06
C SER A 263 -7.18 7.87 -24.53
N THR A 264 -7.33 6.84 -25.37
CA THR A 264 -7.04 5.43 -25.04
C THR A 264 -5.72 5.04 -25.68
N SER A 265 -4.95 4.15 -25.04
CA SER A 265 -3.84 3.49 -25.74
C SER A 265 -4.35 2.64 -26.87
N ALA A 266 -3.50 2.32 -27.84
CA ALA A 266 -3.87 1.31 -28.82
C ALA A 266 -4.22 0.02 -28.05
N ARG A 267 -5.45 -0.47 -28.20
CA ARG A 267 -5.99 -1.65 -27.51
C ARG A 267 -6.92 -2.41 -28.43
N ARG A 268 -7.05 -3.73 -28.18
CA ARG A 268 -7.97 -4.59 -28.93
C ARG A 268 -9.45 -4.40 -28.56
N VAL A 269 -9.72 -3.91 -27.35
CA VAL A 269 -11.07 -3.83 -26.78
C VAL A 269 -11.40 -2.37 -26.48
N GLU A 270 -12.63 -1.99 -26.82
CA GLU A 270 -13.17 -0.66 -26.49
C GLU A 270 -13.41 -0.55 -24.99
N ILE A 271 -12.80 0.47 -24.37
CA ILE A 271 -13.01 0.76 -22.94
C ILE A 271 -14.19 1.71 -22.80
N ARG A 272 -15.16 1.31 -21.97
CA ARG A 272 -16.41 2.04 -21.73
C ARG A 272 -16.45 2.74 -20.38
N SER A 273 -15.71 2.31 -19.37
CA SER A 273 -15.62 3.05 -18.10
C SER A 273 -14.21 3.03 -17.53
N ARG A 274 -13.88 4.05 -16.72
CA ARG A 274 -12.54 4.27 -16.15
C ARG A 274 -12.62 4.90 -14.77
N CYS A 275 -11.67 4.54 -13.92
CA CYS A 275 -11.45 5.20 -12.62
C CYS A 275 -9.95 5.31 -12.37
N TYR A 276 -9.43 6.53 -12.21
CA TYR A 276 -8.02 6.80 -11.90
C TYR A 276 -7.90 7.73 -10.70
N LEU A 277 -7.13 7.30 -9.71
CA LEU A 277 -6.87 8.07 -8.49
C LEU A 277 -5.37 8.43 -8.37
N PRO A 278 -5.05 9.60 -7.77
CA PRO A 278 -3.66 10.00 -7.53
C PRO A 278 -3.03 9.19 -6.40
N VAL A 279 -1.75 8.89 -6.55
CA VAL A 279 -0.89 8.39 -5.46
C VAL A 279 -0.13 9.57 -4.89
N LYS A 280 -0.34 9.87 -3.60
CA LYS A 280 0.27 11.03 -2.93
C LYS A 280 1.39 10.59 -2.00
N ALA A 281 2.53 11.27 -2.05
CA ALA A 281 3.64 11.07 -1.12
C ALA A 281 4.25 12.44 -0.77
N ASP A 282 4.33 12.75 0.52
CA ASP A 282 4.90 13.99 1.05
C ASP A 282 4.37 15.28 0.39
N GLY A 283 3.05 15.34 0.16
CA GLY A 283 2.39 16.48 -0.48
C GLY A 283 2.54 16.55 -2.01
N GLU A 284 3.32 15.65 -2.63
CA GLU A 284 3.45 15.52 -4.08
C GLU A 284 2.61 14.36 -4.62
N ILE A 285 2.24 14.42 -5.90
CA ILE A 285 1.59 13.31 -6.60
C ILE A 285 2.65 12.53 -7.36
N VAL A 286 2.91 11.32 -6.90
CA VAL A 286 4.05 10.50 -7.35
C VAL A 286 3.62 9.36 -8.26
N GLY A 287 2.32 9.21 -8.51
CA GLY A 287 1.77 8.16 -9.34
C GLY A 287 0.26 8.27 -9.55
N ALA A 288 -0.28 7.29 -10.26
CA ALA A 288 -1.71 7.14 -10.48
C ALA A 288 -2.09 5.65 -10.52
N LEU A 289 -3.14 5.28 -9.79
CA LEU A 289 -3.73 3.94 -9.84
C LEU A 289 -4.98 3.99 -10.72
N GLY A 290 -5.09 3.09 -11.68
CA GLY A 290 -6.15 3.12 -12.67
C GLY A 290 -6.83 1.79 -12.90
N LEU A 291 -8.15 1.83 -12.99
CA LEU A 291 -9.01 0.74 -13.46
C LEU A 291 -9.71 1.13 -14.75
N ALA A 292 -9.94 0.14 -15.61
CA ALA A 292 -10.70 0.30 -16.84
C ALA A 292 -11.55 -0.95 -17.12
N SER A 293 -12.71 -0.75 -17.75
CA SER A 293 -13.58 -1.85 -18.17
C SER A 293 -14.25 -1.55 -19.51
N SER A 294 -14.56 -2.62 -20.25
CA SER A 294 -15.43 -2.62 -21.43
C SER A 294 -16.91 -2.44 -21.11
N ARG A 295 -17.31 -2.46 -19.82
CA ARG A 295 -18.68 -2.23 -19.36
C ARG A 295 -18.91 -0.77 -18.98
N VAL A 296 -20.10 -0.25 -19.24
CA VAL A 296 -20.54 1.07 -18.76
C VAL A 296 -20.77 1.01 -17.26
N GLY A 297 -20.33 2.04 -16.53
CA GLY A 297 -20.59 2.19 -15.09
C GLY A 297 -20.00 1.09 -14.22
N ALA A 298 -18.88 0.49 -14.62
CA ALA A 298 -18.29 -0.66 -13.89
C ALA A 298 -17.73 -0.31 -12.50
N PHE A 299 -17.51 0.97 -12.21
CA PHE A 299 -16.86 1.44 -10.98
C PHE A 299 -17.81 2.32 -10.16
N ASP A 300 -18.02 1.90 -8.92
CA ASP A 300 -18.82 2.59 -7.89
C ASP A 300 -17.91 3.23 -6.81
N GLN A 301 -18.52 3.76 -5.75
CA GLN A 301 -17.80 4.38 -4.64
C GLN A 301 -16.88 3.40 -3.90
N ARG A 302 -17.21 2.10 -3.85
CA ARG A 302 -16.37 1.09 -3.18
C ARG A 302 -15.03 0.93 -3.90
N HIS A 303 -15.05 1.01 -5.23
CA HIS A 303 -13.82 1.02 -6.04
C HIS A 303 -12.98 2.27 -5.79
N VAL A 304 -13.63 3.45 -5.71
CA VAL A 304 -12.95 4.71 -5.41
C VAL A 304 -12.28 4.67 -4.04
N ASP A 305 -13.01 4.25 -3.00
CA ASP A 305 -12.50 4.21 -1.63
C ASP A 305 -11.34 3.22 -1.49
N GLY A 306 -11.46 2.01 -2.06
CA GLY A 306 -10.39 1.01 -1.97
C GLY A 306 -9.16 1.37 -2.81
N LEU A 307 -9.33 1.97 -3.99
CA LEU A 307 -8.19 2.52 -4.75
C LEU A 307 -7.52 3.67 -4.01
N GLY A 308 -8.30 4.51 -3.31
CA GLY A 308 -7.77 5.61 -2.49
C GLY A 308 -6.89 5.06 -1.36
N PHE A 309 -7.40 4.07 -0.63
CA PHE A 309 -6.66 3.39 0.42
C PHE A 309 -5.36 2.72 -0.09
N LEU A 310 -5.43 1.99 -1.21
CA LEU A 310 -4.24 1.41 -1.84
C LEU A 310 -3.27 2.49 -2.32
N GLY A 311 -3.79 3.64 -2.78
CA GLY A 311 -3.01 4.82 -3.18
C GLY A 311 -2.23 5.44 -2.02
N ASP A 312 -2.84 5.53 -0.84
CA ASP A 312 -2.18 6.05 0.36
C ASP A 312 -1.04 5.12 0.81
N LEU A 313 -1.30 3.81 0.84
CA LEU A 313 -0.28 2.79 1.16
C LEU A 313 0.87 2.77 0.15
N ALA A 314 0.53 2.87 -1.13
CA ALA A 314 1.45 2.99 -2.25
C ALA A 314 2.36 4.22 -2.08
N GLY A 315 1.79 5.37 -1.74
CA GLY A 315 2.51 6.62 -1.51
C GLY A 315 3.53 6.51 -0.38
N LEU A 316 3.13 5.96 0.77
CA LEU A 316 4.01 5.74 1.92
C LEU A 316 5.17 4.79 1.58
N THR A 317 4.86 3.69 0.88
CA THR A 317 5.88 2.69 0.54
C THR A 317 6.83 3.23 -0.54
N TRP A 318 6.32 3.97 -1.52
CA TRP A 318 7.16 4.65 -2.51
C TRP A 318 8.12 5.63 -1.83
N LEU A 319 7.64 6.44 -0.87
CA LEU A 319 8.49 7.37 -0.12
C LEU A 319 9.59 6.63 0.64
N ARG A 320 9.26 5.52 1.31
CA ARG A 320 10.25 4.65 1.98
C ARG A 320 11.31 4.15 0.99
N LEU A 321 10.90 3.63 -0.18
CA LEU A 321 11.81 3.13 -1.21
C LEU A 321 12.74 4.23 -1.73
N GLN A 322 12.22 5.44 -1.91
CA GLN A 322 13.03 6.58 -2.34
C GLN A 322 14.06 6.96 -1.29
N GLU A 323 13.65 7.01 -0.02
CA GLU A 323 14.55 7.34 1.08
C GLU A 323 15.62 6.25 1.27
N GLU A 324 15.25 4.98 1.18
CA GLU A 324 16.20 3.87 1.21
C GLU A 324 17.19 3.92 0.05
N THR A 325 16.72 4.21 -1.17
CA THR A 325 17.58 4.38 -2.35
C THR A 325 18.55 5.55 -2.17
N ARG A 326 18.07 6.69 -1.66
CA ARG A 326 18.90 7.87 -1.36
C ARG A 326 19.94 7.57 -0.30
N ARG A 327 19.58 6.86 0.77
CA ARG A 327 20.49 6.42 1.84
C ARG A 327 21.58 5.50 1.30
N ARG A 328 21.22 4.43 0.60
CA ARG A 328 22.18 3.51 -0.03
C ARG A 328 23.12 4.24 -0.99
N ARG A 329 22.64 5.26 -1.72
CA ARG A 329 23.49 6.11 -2.56
C ARG A 329 24.46 6.94 -1.73
N ARG A 330 24.00 7.62 -0.67
CA ARG A 330 24.86 8.40 0.23
C ARG A 330 25.92 7.54 0.89
N ASP A 331 25.55 6.37 1.41
CA ASP A 331 26.49 5.47 2.09
C ASP A 331 27.61 5.00 1.14
N ARG A 332 27.26 4.61 -0.10
CA ARG A 332 28.27 4.24 -1.12
C ARG A 332 29.23 5.38 -1.46
N ILE A 333 28.70 6.60 -1.60
CA ILE A 333 29.51 7.80 -1.86
C ILE A 333 30.44 8.09 -0.67
N LEU A 334 29.95 7.99 0.57
CA LEU A 334 30.74 8.25 1.77
C LEU A 334 31.87 7.22 1.93
N VAL A 335 31.58 5.93 1.72
CA VAL A 335 32.60 4.87 1.73
C VAL A 335 33.66 5.14 0.66
N ALA A 336 33.24 5.38 -0.59
CA ALA A 336 34.18 5.66 -1.68
C ALA A 336 35.01 6.94 -1.46
N ALA A 337 34.44 7.97 -0.85
CA ALA A 337 35.17 9.19 -0.49
C ALA A 337 36.22 8.91 0.60
N GLY A 338 35.90 8.06 1.58
CA GLY A 338 36.85 7.58 2.59
C GLY A 338 38.00 6.81 1.96
N ASP A 339 37.69 5.81 1.12
CA ASP A 339 38.68 5.00 0.39
C ASP A 339 39.58 5.87 -0.50
N ALA A 340 38.99 6.86 -1.19
CA ALA A 340 39.74 7.81 -2.01
C ALA A 340 40.68 8.68 -1.17
N ALA A 341 40.22 9.15 0.00
CA ALA A 341 41.05 9.94 0.91
C ALA A 341 42.22 9.12 1.47
N GLU A 342 41.98 7.85 1.86
CA GLU A 342 43.03 6.94 2.31
C GLU A 342 44.07 6.69 1.22
N LEU A 343 43.62 6.37 0.00
CA LEU A 343 44.51 6.19 -1.16
C LEU A 343 45.35 7.43 -1.46
N LEU A 344 44.76 8.62 -1.37
CA LEU A 344 45.43 9.89 -1.61
C LEU A 344 46.42 10.25 -0.48
N LEU A 345 46.17 9.82 0.75
CA LEU A 345 47.07 10.03 1.89
C LEU A 345 48.28 9.10 1.82
N GLU A 346 48.11 7.87 1.34
CA GLU A 346 49.20 6.90 1.17
C GLU A 346 50.08 7.21 -0.05
N SER A 347 49.56 7.96 -1.02
CA SER A 347 50.32 8.31 -2.22
C SER A 347 51.41 9.36 -1.96
N ARG A 348 52.52 9.20 -2.67
CA ARG A 348 53.59 10.20 -2.74
C ARG A 348 53.32 11.28 -3.79
N GLU A 349 52.63 10.92 -4.87
CA GLU A 349 52.29 11.81 -5.97
C GLU A 349 50.79 11.68 -6.24
N TRP A 350 50.04 12.75 -6.03
CA TRP A 350 48.58 12.74 -6.13
C TRP A 350 48.11 12.31 -7.52
N ARG A 351 48.91 12.64 -8.55
CA ARG A 351 48.63 12.31 -9.97
C ARG A 351 48.47 10.81 -10.17
N ASP A 352 49.20 9.98 -9.44
CA ASP A 352 49.17 8.52 -9.56
C ASP A 352 47.88 7.92 -8.99
N SER A 353 47.27 8.59 -8.02
CA SER A 353 46.02 8.14 -7.39
C SER A 353 44.78 8.55 -8.16
N ILE A 354 44.85 9.59 -9.00
CA ILE A 354 43.68 10.14 -9.70
C ILE A 354 42.91 9.10 -10.51
N PRO A 355 43.53 8.23 -11.34
CA PRO A 355 42.79 7.22 -12.09
C PRO A 355 41.91 6.33 -11.20
N THR A 356 42.47 5.82 -10.10
CA THR A 356 41.73 4.97 -9.15
C THR A 356 40.65 5.75 -8.39
N VAL A 357 40.91 7.02 -8.03
CA VAL A 357 39.88 7.88 -7.42
C VAL A 357 38.71 8.11 -8.39
N LEU A 358 38.98 8.30 -9.68
CA LEU A 358 37.94 8.44 -10.70
C LEU A 358 37.11 7.15 -10.84
N GLU A 359 37.74 5.97 -10.75
CA GLU A 359 37.00 4.68 -10.74
C GLU A 359 36.09 4.54 -9.50
N LEU A 360 36.55 4.97 -8.32
CA LEU A 360 35.72 5.00 -7.11
C LEU A 360 34.53 5.95 -7.25
N ILE A 361 34.73 7.09 -7.91
CA ILE A 361 33.65 8.05 -8.22
C ILE A 361 32.65 7.44 -9.20
N GLU A 362 33.12 6.85 -10.32
CA GLU A 362 32.26 6.18 -11.32
C GLU A 362 31.38 5.11 -10.65
N SER A 363 31.98 4.24 -9.82
CA SER A 363 31.27 3.17 -9.11
C SER A 363 30.27 3.70 -8.09
N SER A 364 30.66 4.67 -7.26
CA SER A 364 29.82 5.19 -6.18
C SER A 364 28.66 6.07 -6.67
N PHE A 365 28.89 6.89 -7.69
CA PHE A 365 27.84 7.65 -8.36
C PHE A 365 27.01 6.77 -9.29
N GLN A 366 27.48 5.57 -9.64
CA GLN A 366 26.94 4.73 -10.72
C GLN A 366 26.81 5.55 -12.00
N SER A 367 27.87 6.26 -12.35
CA SER A 367 27.89 7.13 -13.52
C SER A 367 28.74 6.53 -14.62
N ASP A 368 28.46 6.94 -15.86
CA ASP A 368 29.16 6.42 -17.03
C ASP A 368 30.64 6.82 -17.05
N LEU A 369 30.96 8.04 -16.58
CA LEU A 369 32.31 8.59 -16.67
C LEU A 369 32.60 9.60 -15.56
N ALA A 370 33.80 9.51 -14.98
CA ALA A 370 34.39 10.58 -14.17
C ALA A 370 35.69 11.09 -14.82
N ARG A 371 35.88 12.42 -14.79
CA ARG A 371 37.04 13.10 -15.38
C ARG A 371 37.64 14.12 -14.42
N PHE A 372 38.96 14.23 -14.48
CA PHE A 372 39.73 15.30 -13.88
C PHE A 372 40.30 16.18 -14.99
N ALA A 373 40.21 17.50 -14.81
CA ALA A 373 40.81 18.47 -15.72
C ALA A 373 41.44 19.62 -14.94
N SER A 374 42.73 19.83 -15.11
CA SER A 374 43.47 20.93 -14.48
C SER A 374 43.61 22.16 -15.39
N HIS A 375 43.99 23.28 -14.79
CA HIS A 375 44.37 24.49 -15.54
C HIS A 375 45.69 24.31 -16.31
N ASP A 376 46.61 23.47 -15.83
CA ASP A 376 47.90 23.19 -16.49
C ASP A 376 47.77 22.23 -17.69
N GLY A 377 46.54 21.81 -18.04
CA GLY A 377 46.26 20.99 -19.22
C GLY A 377 46.23 19.49 -18.97
N LEU A 378 46.55 19.01 -17.76
CA LEU A 378 46.36 17.61 -17.39
C LEU A 378 44.88 17.21 -17.51
N ARG A 379 44.64 16.06 -18.15
CA ARG A 379 43.32 15.43 -18.29
C ARG A 379 43.45 13.97 -17.88
N CYS A 380 42.58 13.53 -16.97
CA CYS A 380 42.51 12.13 -16.54
C CYS A 380 41.05 11.67 -16.56
N GLY A 381 40.85 10.38 -16.78
CA GLY A 381 39.55 9.74 -16.96
C GLY A 381 39.59 8.73 -18.10
N ARG A 382 38.59 7.87 -18.18
CA ARG A 382 38.48 6.89 -19.26
C ARG A 382 38.25 7.61 -20.59
N ASP A 383 38.96 7.18 -21.64
CA ASP A 383 38.69 7.67 -23.00
C ASP A 383 37.50 6.90 -23.59
N ASP A 384 36.38 7.60 -23.81
CA ASP A 384 35.15 7.05 -24.39
C ASP A 384 34.71 7.78 -25.67
N GLY A 385 35.60 8.61 -26.25
CA GLY A 385 35.31 9.41 -27.44
C GLY A 385 34.49 10.68 -27.20
N ARG A 386 34.20 11.05 -25.94
CA ARG A 386 33.61 12.36 -25.62
C ARG A 386 34.57 13.52 -25.92
N PRO A 387 34.03 14.71 -26.27
CA PRO A 387 34.86 15.87 -26.53
C PRO A 387 35.67 16.29 -25.30
N ALA A 388 36.86 16.86 -25.56
CA ALA A 388 37.71 17.43 -24.53
C ALA A 388 36.99 18.56 -23.79
N ILE A 389 37.27 18.67 -22.49
CA ILE A 389 36.68 19.71 -21.64
C ILE A 389 37.28 21.07 -22.01
N PRO A 390 36.47 22.04 -22.51
CA PRO A 390 36.95 23.37 -22.88
C PRO A 390 37.44 24.17 -21.66
N ALA A 391 38.44 25.01 -21.84
CA ALA A 391 38.96 25.89 -20.78
C ALA A 391 37.87 26.80 -20.21
N SER A 392 37.00 27.36 -21.06
CA SER A 392 35.88 28.20 -20.64
C SER A 392 34.88 27.49 -19.73
N PHE A 393 34.73 26.16 -19.87
CA PHE A 393 33.90 25.37 -18.95
C PHE A 393 34.57 25.23 -17.58
N ILE A 394 35.90 25.00 -17.55
CA ILE A 394 36.70 24.95 -16.32
C ILE A 394 36.58 26.28 -15.57
N ASP A 395 36.78 27.40 -16.28
CA ASP A 395 36.67 28.75 -15.70
C ASP A 395 35.27 29.01 -15.11
N ALA A 396 34.22 28.55 -15.80
CA ALA A 396 32.84 28.69 -15.35
C ALA A 396 32.55 27.87 -14.08
N VAL A 397 33.10 26.67 -13.96
CA VAL A 397 32.96 25.83 -12.75
C VAL A 397 33.68 26.48 -11.57
N VAL A 398 34.89 26.99 -11.79
CA VAL A 398 35.67 27.70 -10.77
C VAL A 398 34.99 28.98 -10.29
N ALA A 399 34.38 29.73 -11.21
CA ALA A 399 33.66 30.97 -10.91
C ALA A 399 32.28 30.73 -10.27
N SER A 400 31.81 29.48 -10.16
CA SER A 400 30.46 29.18 -9.66
C SER A 400 30.30 29.50 -8.18
N THR A 401 29.30 30.31 -7.86
CA THR A 401 28.95 30.67 -6.47
C THR A 401 28.32 29.51 -5.68
N SER A 402 27.77 28.50 -6.37
CA SER A 402 27.18 27.31 -5.75
C SER A 402 28.22 26.22 -5.44
N GLY A 403 29.52 26.50 -5.66
CA GLY A 403 30.61 25.55 -5.43
C GLY A 403 30.70 24.45 -6.49
N GLY A 404 30.06 24.65 -7.64
CA GLY A 404 30.02 23.70 -8.75
C GLY A 404 28.91 24.03 -9.74
N LEU A 405 28.90 23.34 -10.88
CA LEU A 405 27.84 23.41 -11.89
C LEU A 405 27.15 22.07 -12.03
N VAL A 406 25.85 22.13 -12.33
CA VAL A 406 25.04 20.96 -12.59
C VAL A 406 24.17 21.21 -13.81
N GLY A 407 23.98 20.21 -14.66
CA GLY A 407 23.17 20.34 -15.86
C GLY A 407 22.68 18.99 -16.38
N ASP A 408 21.56 19.01 -17.09
CA ASP A 408 20.99 17.84 -17.78
C ASP A 408 21.47 17.74 -19.26
N GLY A 409 22.34 18.66 -19.68
CA GLY A 409 22.84 18.74 -21.05
C GLY A 409 21.84 19.33 -22.06
N SER A 410 20.72 19.90 -21.61
CA SER A 410 19.74 20.56 -22.48
C SER A 410 20.11 22.01 -22.78
N THR A 411 20.82 22.68 -21.88
CA THR A 411 21.20 24.10 -21.99
C THR A 411 22.65 24.27 -22.44
N PRO A 412 22.94 25.23 -23.35
CA PRO A 412 24.30 25.62 -23.66
C PRO A 412 25.06 26.08 -22.41
N VAL A 413 26.35 25.72 -22.34
CA VAL A 413 27.25 26.14 -21.27
C VAL A 413 28.57 26.63 -21.86
N PRO A 414 29.37 27.41 -21.13
CA PRO A 414 30.61 27.97 -21.65
C PRO A 414 31.50 26.92 -22.31
N GLY A 415 31.85 27.14 -23.58
CA GLY A 415 32.65 26.22 -24.39
C GLY A 415 31.87 25.13 -25.13
N PHE A 416 30.56 25.02 -24.94
CA PHE A 416 29.69 24.06 -25.64
C PHE A 416 28.46 24.76 -26.25
N ASP A 417 28.44 24.87 -27.58
CA ASP A 417 27.41 25.61 -28.33
C ASP A 417 25.97 25.09 -28.13
N ALA A 418 25.81 23.77 -28.00
CA ALA A 418 24.50 23.11 -27.80
C ALA A 418 24.39 22.40 -26.45
N GLY A 419 25.28 22.73 -25.50
CA GLY A 419 25.44 22.01 -24.25
C GLY A 419 26.11 20.64 -24.43
N PRO A 420 26.65 20.03 -23.36
CA PRO A 420 27.13 18.66 -23.41
C PRO A 420 25.98 17.72 -23.76
N LYS A 421 26.26 16.64 -24.50
CA LYS A 421 25.22 15.65 -24.81
C LYS A 421 24.84 14.75 -23.61
N THR A 422 25.34 15.08 -22.44
CA THR A 422 25.34 14.32 -21.20
C THR A 422 24.78 15.18 -20.08
N SER A 423 24.16 14.57 -19.09
CA SER A 423 23.98 15.24 -17.81
C SER A 423 25.31 15.24 -17.06
N TYR A 424 25.55 16.25 -16.23
CA TYR A 424 26.83 16.38 -15.54
C TYR A 424 26.72 17.09 -14.20
N VAL A 425 27.71 16.81 -13.35
CA VAL A 425 28.03 17.59 -12.15
C VAL A 425 29.54 17.85 -12.12
N ALA A 426 29.92 19.11 -11.93
CA ALA A 426 31.31 19.54 -11.94
C ALA A 426 31.60 20.41 -10.71
N VAL A 427 32.73 20.18 -10.05
CA VAL A 427 33.18 20.96 -8.90
C VAL A 427 34.63 21.41 -9.08
N PRO A 428 35.01 22.60 -8.58
CA PRO A 428 36.39 23.03 -8.61
C PRO A 428 37.23 22.29 -7.56
N ILE A 429 38.50 22.10 -7.89
CA ILE A 429 39.54 21.64 -6.96
C ILE A 429 40.38 22.86 -6.62
N VAL A 430 40.29 23.32 -5.37
CA VAL A 430 40.96 24.54 -4.90
C VAL A 430 41.93 24.17 -3.79
N ALA A 431 43.23 24.26 -4.08
CA ALA A 431 44.29 23.99 -3.11
C ALA A 431 44.95 25.32 -2.71
N ARG A 432 44.99 25.63 -1.40
CA ARG A 432 45.54 26.89 -0.86
C ARG A 432 44.97 28.13 -1.55
N ASP A 433 43.64 28.22 -1.62
CA ASP A 433 42.87 29.29 -2.30
C ASP A 433 43.16 29.47 -3.80
N THR A 434 43.90 28.54 -4.41
CA THR A 434 44.24 28.57 -5.83
C THR A 434 43.48 27.47 -6.56
N PRO A 435 42.67 27.80 -7.58
CA PRO A 435 41.99 26.79 -8.39
C PRO A 435 43.02 25.99 -9.18
N ARG A 436 43.10 24.68 -8.93
CA ARG A 436 44.04 23.76 -9.60
C ARG A 436 43.38 23.02 -10.76
N GLY A 437 42.07 22.83 -10.70
CA GLY A 437 41.32 22.16 -11.75
C GLY A 437 39.86 21.98 -11.38
N ILE A 438 39.23 21.02 -12.02
CA ILE A 438 37.87 20.56 -11.75
C ILE A 438 37.82 19.03 -11.71
N LEU A 439 36.84 18.55 -10.98
CA LEU A 439 36.38 17.18 -10.99
C LEU A 439 34.98 17.15 -11.61
N LEU A 440 34.74 16.21 -12.52
CA LEU A 440 33.55 16.15 -13.35
C LEU A 440 33.00 14.72 -13.37
N VAL A 441 31.70 14.57 -13.19
CA VAL A 441 30.97 13.31 -13.40
C VAL A 441 29.92 13.54 -14.48
N GLU A 442 29.78 12.60 -15.42
CA GLU A 442 28.86 12.72 -16.55
C GLU A 442 28.15 11.42 -16.91
N ASP A 443 26.89 11.53 -17.30
CA ASP A 443 26.04 10.43 -17.74
C ASP A 443 25.52 10.69 -19.17
N MET A 444 25.59 9.67 -20.04
CA MET A 444 25.03 9.71 -21.40
C MET A 444 23.51 9.84 -21.38
N ASN A 445 22.88 9.37 -20.31
CA ASN A 445 21.45 9.50 -20.12
C ASN A 445 21.12 10.88 -19.54
N ARG A 446 20.85 11.85 -20.43
CA ARG A 446 20.41 13.22 -20.09
C ARG A 446 19.20 13.30 -19.16
N VAL A 447 18.45 12.21 -19.06
CA VAL A 447 17.26 12.15 -18.22
C VAL A 447 17.63 12.01 -16.74
N ARG A 448 18.89 11.68 -16.40
CA ARG A 448 19.37 11.68 -15.01
C ARG A 448 19.73 13.11 -14.58
N VAL A 449 18.96 13.67 -13.66
CA VAL A 449 19.23 15.02 -13.14
C VAL A 449 20.09 14.94 -11.88
N HIS A 450 21.31 15.47 -11.96
CA HIS A 450 22.12 15.74 -10.78
C HIS A 450 21.54 16.94 -10.02
N ASP A 451 21.75 16.98 -8.72
CA ASP A 451 21.22 18.00 -7.81
C ASP A 451 22.33 18.64 -6.97
N GLN A 452 21.96 19.56 -6.08
CA GLN A 452 22.91 20.19 -5.16
C GLN A 452 23.58 19.19 -4.22
N SER A 453 22.89 18.08 -3.87
CA SER A 453 23.47 16.99 -3.09
C SER A 453 24.63 16.31 -3.84
N SER A 454 24.54 16.24 -5.17
CA SER A 454 25.59 15.69 -6.03
C SER A 454 26.84 16.58 -6.05
N ILE A 455 26.69 17.91 -6.00
CA ILE A 455 27.81 18.85 -5.85
C ILE A 455 28.51 18.61 -4.52
N ALA A 456 27.77 18.57 -3.40
CA ALA A 456 28.36 18.36 -2.09
C ALA A 456 29.11 17.02 -1.99
N ALA A 457 28.54 15.96 -2.54
CA ALA A 457 29.17 14.65 -2.63
C ALA A 457 30.49 14.67 -3.42
N LEU A 458 30.49 15.27 -4.63
CA LEU A 458 31.68 15.32 -5.47
C LEU A 458 32.76 16.24 -4.87
N ARG A 459 32.35 17.27 -4.14
CA ARG A 459 33.28 18.18 -3.46
C ARG A 459 34.11 17.50 -2.39
N ASN A 460 33.56 16.49 -1.70
CA ASN A 460 34.35 15.73 -0.72
C ASN A 460 35.58 15.06 -1.38
N PHE A 461 35.43 14.50 -2.58
CA PHE A 461 36.56 13.95 -3.33
C PHE A 461 37.53 15.06 -3.78
N ALA A 462 36.99 16.18 -4.27
CA ALA A 462 37.79 17.33 -4.69
C ALA A 462 38.62 17.92 -3.54
N ASP A 463 38.04 18.01 -2.34
CA ASP A 463 38.67 18.52 -1.13
C ASP A 463 39.80 17.58 -0.67
N SER A 464 39.62 16.25 -0.75
CA SER A 464 40.69 15.27 -0.51
C SER A 464 41.85 15.42 -1.50
N ILE A 465 41.54 15.55 -2.80
CA ILE A 465 42.57 15.78 -3.83
C ILE A 465 43.32 17.10 -3.54
N ALA A 466 42.58 18.18 -3.28
CA ALA A 466 43.15 19.49 -2.99
C ALA A 466 44.05 19.48 -1.75
N SER A 467 43.65 18.77 -0.69
CA SER A 467 44.45 18.59 0.52
C SER A 467 45.76 17.86 0.23
N THR A 468 45.73 16.81 -0.58
CA THR A 468 46.96 16.09 -0.98
C THR A 468 47.86 16.95 -1.87
N MET A 469 47.29 17.70 -2.82
CA MET A 469 48.06 18.66 -3.64
C MET A 469 48.76 19.72 -2.77
N ALA A 470 48.05 20.26 -1.77
CA ALA A 470 48.62 21.24 -0.84
C ALA A 470 49.72 20.65 0.04
N ARG A 471 49.54 19.40 0.52
CA ARG A 471 50.55 18.68 1.30
C ARG A 471 51.83 18.50 0.49
N GLU A 472 51.73 18.00 -0.73
CA GLU A 472 52.90 17.77 -1.60
C GLU A 472 53.64 19.07 -1.92
N GLU A 473 52.92 20.15 -2.23
CA GLU A 473 53.54 21.45 -2.48
C GLU A 473 54.33 21.95 -1.26
N LEU A 474 53.76 21.82 -0.05
CA LEU A 474 54.45 22.18 1.20
C LEU A 474 55.68 21.29 1.47
N GLU A 475 55.59 20.00 1.20
CA GLU A 475 56.73 19.08 1.32
C GLU A 475 57.86 19.45 0.34
N HIS A 476 57.52 19.78 -0.90
CA HIS A 476 58.48 20.25 -1.90
C HIS A 476 59.13 21.59 -1.51
N GLU A 477 58.35 22.56 -1.04
CA GLU A 477 58.85 23.85 -0.54
C GLU A 477 59.83 23.64 0.63
N LEU A 478 59.49 22.76 1.58
CA LEU A 478 60.32 22.44 2.73
C LEU A 478 61.64 21.75 2.34
N VAL A 479 61.58 20.75 1.46
CA VAL A 479 62.78 20.08 0.95
C VAL A 479 63.68 21.06 0.20
N HIS A 480 63.10 22.00 -0.56
CA HIS A 480 63.87 23.03 -1.25
C HIS A 480 64.55 24.01 -0.28
N ALA A 481 63.83 24.48 0.74
CA ALA A 481 64.37 25.38 1.76
C ALA A 481 65.54 24.74 2.54
N GLN A 482 65.39 23.48 2.96
CA GLN A 482 66.47 22.74 3.65
C GLN A 482 67.72 22.57 2.77
N ARG A 483 67.54 22.33 1.46
CA ARG A 483 68.66 22.26 0.51
C ARG A 483 69.39 23.60 0.41
N MET A 484 68.66 24.72 0.36
CA MET A 484 69.27 26.06 0.28
C MET A 484 69.99 26.45 1.57
N GLU A 485 69.47 26.06 2.73
CA GLU A 485 70.15 26.25 4.02
C GLU A 485 71.48 25.50 4.09
N ALA A 486 71.49 24.22 3.68
CA ALA A 486 72.70 23.41 3.65
C ALA A 486 73.77 23.98 2.70
N VAL A 487 73.37 24.45 1.52
CA VAL A 487 74.27 25.14 0.57
C VAL A 487 74.81 26.44 1.16
N GLY A 488 73.97 27.23 1.83
CA GLY A 488 74.37 28.46 2.51
C GLY A 488 75.40 28.22 3.62
N LEU A 489 75.22 27.19 4.45
CA LEU A 489 76.18 26.79 5.49
C LEU A 489 77.53 26.36 4.90
N LEU A 490 77.52 25.57 3.82
CA LEU A 490 78.74 25.15 3.14
C LEU A 490 79.48 26.32 2.51
N ALA A 491 78.76 27.22 1.83
CA ALA A 491 79.35 28.43 1.25
C ALA A 491 79.91 29.36 2.33
N GLY A 492 79.23 29.49 3.48
CA GLY A 492 79.70 30.26 4.62
C GLY A 492 80.97 29.69 5.25
N GLY A 493 81.07 28.37 5.39
CA GLY A 493 82.28 27.69 5.85
C GLY A 493 83.47 27.90 4.91
N ILE A 494 83.26 27.74 3.60
CA ILE A 494 84.29 27.97 2.58
C ILE A 494 84.73 29.44 2.55
N ALA A 495 83.79 30.38 2.68
CA ALA A 495 84.12 31.81 2.72
C ALA A 495 84.93 32.19 3.97
N HIS A 496 84.62 31.57 5.13
CA HIS A 496 85.40 31.73 6.34
C HIS A 496 86.82 31.18 6.18
N ASP A 497 86.99 30.01 5.56
CA ASP A 497 88.31 29.41 5.32
C ASP A 497 89.15 30.22 4.31
N PHE A 498 88.53 30.83 3.29
CA PHE A 498 89.22 31.73 2.36
C PHE A 498 89.63 33.07 2.99
N ASN A 499 88.84 33.61 3.93
CA ASN A 499 89.20 34.84 4.65
C ASN A 499 90.33 34.64 5.67
N ASN A 500 90.64 33.39 6.04
CA ASN A 500 91.71 33.03 6.96
C ASN A 500 93.00 32.58 6.27
N LEU A 501 93.07 32.68 4.93
CA LEU A 501 94.29 32.59 4.10
C LEU A 501 94.80 34.00 3.78
#